data_AF-A0A3M9MT51-F1
#
_entry.id   AF-A0A3M9MT51-F1
#
_cell.length_a   1.000
_cell.length_b   1.000
_cell.length_c   1.000
_cell.angle_alpha   90.00
_cell.angle_beta   90.00
_cell.angle_gamma   90.00
#
_symmetry.space_group_name_H-M   'P 1'
#
loop_
_entity.id
_entity.type
_entity.pdbx_description
1 polymer ?
#
loop_
_entity_poly.entity_id
_entity_poly.type
_entity_poly.pdbx_seq_one_letter_code
_entity_poly.pdbx_strand_id
1 'polypeptide(L)'
;MKNVIITGILAMVTYAAAGQADTTYLDKYYRGLPSRATAEYYRFTTYGPQKKHRQLHTYYITGEKFYEEEAVKDKKDIYQPVGAVRYYYKNGQLKEERLH
;
A
#
# COMPACT_ATOMS: atom_id res chain seq x y z
N MET A 1 -33.53 -29.51 24.25
CA MET A 1 -32.23 -28.86 24.48
C MET A 1 -31.48 -28.87 23.15
N LYS A 2 -31.85 -28.03 22.19
CA LYS A 2 -31.21 -26.74 21.80
C LYS A 2 -29.69 -26.84 21.58
N ASN A 3 -29.35 -27.27 20.36
CA ASN A 3 -28.23 -26.93 19.48
C ASN A 3 -27.19 -25.94 20.03
N VAL A 4 -26.01 -26.48 20.37
CA VAL A 4 -24.72 -25.77 20.46
C VAL A 4 -23.73 -26.86 20.02
N ILE A 5 -22.99 -26.77 18.92
CA ILE A 5 -21.75 -26.01 18.78
C ILE A 5 -21.53 -25.83 17.26
N ILE A 6 -21.92 -24.68 16.71
CA ILE A 6 -21.33 -24.15 15.48
C ILE A 6 -20.57 -22.92 15.94
N THR A 7 -19.31 -23.10 16.33
CA THR A 7 -18.42 -21.97 16.63
C THR A 7 -16.99 -22.39 16.33
N GLY A 8 -16.74 -22.69 15.06
CA GLY A 8 -15.43 -23.10 14.57
C GLY A 8 -14.96 -22.30 13.37
N ILE A 9 -15.35 -21.02 13.24
CA ILE A 9 -14.81 -20.12 12.21
C ILE A 9 -14.84 -18.68 12.75
N LEU A 10 -13.95 -18.29 13.66
CA LEU A 10 -13.59 -16.86 13.82
C LEU A 10 -12.38 -16.62 14.73
N ALA A 11 -11.18 -17.05 14.34
CA ALA A 11 -9.97 -16.63 15.06
C ALA A 11 -8.69 -16.69 14.22
N MET A 12 -8.70 -16.14 13.00
CA MET A 12 -7.46 -15.87 12.24
C MET A 12 -7.52 -14.56 11.47
N VAL A 13 -8.02 -13.47 12.07
CA VAL A 13 -7.89 -12.13 11.46
C VAL A 13 -7.44 -11.10 12.50
N THR A 14 -6.28 -11.29 13.10
CA THR A 14 -5.59 -10.18 13.78
C THR A 14 -4.07 -10.39 13.76
N TYR A 15 -3.47 -10.39 12.58
CA TYR A 15 -2.05 -10.04 12.42
C TYR A 15 -1.91 -9.04 11.28
N ALA A 16 -2.38 -7.83 11.53
CA ALA A 16 -1.95 -6.64 10.79
C ALA A 16 -1.66 -5.54 11.82
N ALA A 17 -0.78 -5.84 12.77
CA ALA A 17 -0.15 -4.80 13.56
C ALA A 17 0.75 -4.01 12.60
N ALA A 18 0.21 -2.86 12.19
CA ALA A 18 0.80 -1.81 11.40
C ALA A 18 2.32 -1.68 11.61
N GLY A 19 3.09 -2.08 10.61
CA GLY A 19 4.29 -1.30 10.30
C GLY A 19 3.81 0.12 10.07
N GLN A 20 4.38 1.10 10.76
CA GLN A 20 4.04 2.52 10.61
C GLN A 20 4.13 2.87 9.12
N ALA A 21 2.98 2.87 8.45
CA ALA A 21 2.88 3.17 7.05
C ALA A 21 2.81 4.69 6.98
N ASP A 22 3.92 5.31 6.58
CA ASP A 22 3.98 6.75 6.41
C ASP A 22 2.99 7.12 5.30
N THR A 23 1.88 7.73 5.70
CA THR A 23 0.81 8.10 4.79
C THR A 23 1.13 9.46 4.22
N THR A 24 1.30 9.53 2.90
CA THR A 24 1.48 10.79 2.18
C THR A 24 0.19 11.11 1.43
N TYR A 25 -0.40 12.27 1.67
CA TYR A 25 -1.55 12.77 0.89
C TYR A 25 -1.05 13.53 -0.33
N LEU A 26 -1.70 13.36 -1.47
CA LEU A 26 -1.22 13.88 -2.74
C LEU A 26 -2.36 14.55 -3.53
N ASP A 27 -2.03 15.59 -4.29
CA ASP A 27 -2.93 16.16 -5.28
C ASP A 27 -2.95 15.37 -6.59
N LYS A 28 -3.75 15.81 -7.57
CA LYS A 28 -3.88 15.21 -8.90
C LYS A 28 -2.58 15.14 -9.72
N TYR A 29 -1.53 15.84 -9.29
CA TYR A 29 -0.21 15.86 -9.89
C TYR A 29 0.83 15.16 -9.02
N TYR A 30 0.40 14.34 -8.04
CA TYR A 30 1.26 13.61 -7.11
C TYR A 30 2.13 14.49 -6.19
N ARG A 31 1.72 15.74 -5.94
CA ARG A 31 2.43 16.65 -5.01
C ARG A 31 1.93 16.47 -3.59
N GLY A 32 2.86 16.45 -2.64
CA GLY A 32 2.56 16.31 -1.21
C GLY A 32 1.61 17.38 -0.69
N LEU A 33 0.56 16.96 0.01
CA LEU A 33 -0.41 17.80 0.69
C LEU A 33 -0.30 17.60 2.21
N PRO A 34 -0.55 18.66 2.99
CA PRO A 34 -0.49 18.59 4.46
C PRO A 34 -1.66 17.83 5.07
N SER A 35 -2.75 17.60 4.34
CA SER A 35 -3.95 16.94 4.87
C SER A 35 -4.71 16.13 3.82
N ARG A 36 -5.53 15.21 4.30
CA ARG A 36 -6.42 14.37 3.48
C ARG A 36 -7.55 15.14 2.78
N ALA A 37 -8.01 16.26 3.35
CA ALA A 37 -9.27 16.91 2.95
C ALA A 37 -9.30 17.33 1.48
N THR A 38 -8.13 17.64 0.90
CA THR A 38 -7.98 18.07 -0.50
C THR A 38 -7.19 17.06 -1.34
N ALA A 39 -6.97 15.85 -0.81
CA ALA A 39 -6.16 14.84 -1.46
C ALA A 39 -6.97 14.06 -2.48
N GLU A 40 -6.44 13.94 -3.69
CA GLU A 40 -7.00 13.06 -4.71
C GLU A 40 -6.42 11.64 -4.57
N TYR A 41 -5.17 11.56 -4.12
CA TYR A 41 -4.47 10.31 -3.87
C TYR A 41 -3.88 10.24 -2.46
N TYR A 42 -3.66 9.02 -2.00
CA TYR A 42 -2.81 8.78 -0.84
C TYR A 42 -1.85 7.62 -1.14
N ARG A 43 -0.64 7.74 -0.60
CA ARG A 43 0.41 6.73 -0.68
C ARG A 43 0.73 6.22 0.71
N PHE A 44 0.77 4.90 0.86
CA PHE A 44 1.41 4.27 2.01
C PHE A 44 2.83 3.85 1.66
N THR A 45 3.77 4.23 2.52
CA THR A 45 5.15 3.76 2.45
C THR A 45 5.41 2.80 3.59
N THR A 46 5.70 1.55 3.29
CA THR A 46 6.19 0.59 4.30
C THR A 46 7.67 0.32 4.12
N TYR A 47 8.36 0.11 5.25
CA TYR A 47 9.81 -0.13 5.28
C TYR A 47 10.08 -1.61 5.54
N GLY A 48 10.86 -2.25 4.68
CA GLY A 48 11.30 -3.64 4.88
C GLY A 48 12.22 -3.78 6.11
N PRO A 49 12.57 -5.00 6.56
CA PRO A 49 13.46 -5.24 7.70
C PRO A 49 14.90 -4.69 7.54
N GLN A 50 15.36 -4.42 6.31
CA GLN A 50 16.59 -3.63 6.01
C GLN A 50 16.36 -2.09 6.05
N LYS A 51 15.20 -1.70 6.60
CA LYS A 51 14.66 -0.48 7.21
C LYS A 51 14.95 0.93 6.70
N LYS A 52 15.77 1.19 5.70
CA LYS A 52 15.84 2.55 5.12
C LYS A 52 15.89 2.61 3.59
N HIS A 53 16.40 1.57 2.96
CA HIS A 53 16.66 1.63 1.53
C HIS A 53 15.54 1.05 0.67
N ARG A 54 14.77 0.06 1.14
CA ARG A 54 13.69 -0.56 0.37
C ARG A 54 12.32 -0.18 0.90
N GLN A 55 11.46 0.28 0.01
CA GLN A 55 10.11 0.74 0.31
C GLN A 55 9.10 0.06 -0.60
N LEU A 56 7.92 -0.23 -0.07
CA LEU A 56 6.73 -0.51 -0.87
C LEU A 56 5.87 0.75 -0.86
N HIS A 57 5.60 1.30 -2.03
CA HIS A 57 4.66 2.40 -2.21
C HIS A 57 3.35 1.86 -2.76
N THR A 58 2.26 2.16 -2.06
CA THR A 58 0.92 1.80 -2.52
C THR A 58 0.07 3.04 -2.68
N TYR A 59 -0.40 3.30 -3.89
CA TYR A 59 -1.17 4.48 -4.26
C TYR A 59 -2.64 4.12 -4.44
N TYR A 60 -3.48 5.01 -3.92
CA TYR A 60 -4.92 4.86 -3.95
C TYR A 60 -5.56 6.08 -4.63
N ILE A 61 -6.54 5.84 -5.49
CA ILE A 61 -7.38 6.86 -6.12
C ILE A 61 -8.78 6.70 -5.55
N THR A 62 -9.41 7.77 -5.06
CA THR A 62 -10.80 7.76 -4.55
C THR A 62 -11.13 6.72 -3.46
N GLY A 63 -10.11 6.11 -2.85
CA GLY A 63 -10.26 5.06 -1.83
C GLY A 63 -9.88 3.67 -2.32
N GLU A 64 -9.82 3.44 -3.62
CA GLU A 64 -9.45 2.16 -4.22
C GLU A 64 -7.95 2.05 -4.47
N LYS A 65 -7.37 0.87 -4.22
CA LYS A 65 -5.97 0.59 -4.56
C LYS A 65 -5.82 0.68 -6.07
N PHE A 66 -4.90 1.51 -6.54
CA PHE A 66 -4.69 1.75 -7.97
C PHE A 66 -3.37 1.17 -8.46
N TYR A 67 -2.31 1.38 -7.67
CA TYR A 67 -0.95 1.13 -8.10
C TYR A 67 -0.05 0.76 -6.92
N GLU A 68 0.89 -0.15 -7.15
CA GLU A 68 1.88 -0.56 -6.16
C GLU A 68 3.25 -0.78 -6.83
N GLU A 69 4.30 -0.27 -6.19
CA GLU A 69 5.68 -0.44 -6.63
C GLU A 69 6.61 -0.67 -5.44
N GLU A 70 7.66 -1.46 -5.65
CA GLU A 70 8.80 -1.48 -4.75
C GLU A 70 9.85 -0.48 -5.25
N ALA A 71 10.46 0.26 -4.34
CA ALA A 71 11.53 1.20 -4.67
C ALA A 71 12.73 1.01 -3.75
N VAL A 72 13.93 1.17 -4.29
CA VAL A 72 15.19 1.15 -3.55
C VAL A 72 15.89 2.50 -3.66
N LYS A 73 16.40 2.99 -2.53
CA LYS A 73 17.19 4.20 -2.45
C LYS A 73 18.58 3.98 -3.04
N ASP A 74 18.95 4.75 -4.05
CA ASP A 74 20.26 4.72 -4.68
C ASP A 74 21.33 5.44 -3.83
N LYS A 75 22.57 5.49 -4.34
CA LYS A 75 23.71 6.16 -3.67
C LYS A 75 23.55 7.68 -3.54
N LYS A 76 22.61 8.29 -4.26
CA LYS A 76 22.29 9.73 -4.24
C LYS A 76 21.06 10.03 -3.38
N ASP A 77 20.62 9.06 -2.58
CA ASP A 77 19.41 9.18 -1.76
C ASP A 77 18.10 9.33 -2.56
N ILE A 78 18.08 8.94 -3.83
CA ILE A 78 16.89 8.96 -4.70
C ILE A 78 16.26 7.57 -4.73
N TYR A 79 14.94 7.49 -4.55
CA TYR A 79 14.21 6.22 -4.69
C TYR A 79 14.03 5.89 -6.17
N GLN A 80 14.54 4.72 -6.58
CA GLN A 80 14.37 4.15 -7.91
C GLN A 80 13.43 2.95 -7.80
N PRO A 81 12.43 2.82 -8.68
CA PRO A 81 11.57 1.66 -8.67
C PRO A 81 12.38 0.39 -9.01
N VAL A 82 12.08 -0.71 -8.35
CA VAL A 82 12.74 -1.99 -8.53
C VAL A 82 11.72 -3.11 -8.70
N GLY A 83 12.01 -4.01 -9.63
CA GLY A 83 11.16 -5.16 -9.88
C GLY A 83 9.86 -4.79 -10.59
N ALA A 84 8.79 -5.49 -10.21
CA ALA A 84 7.52 -5.40 -10.89
C ALA A 84 6.63 -4.29 -10.33
N VAL A 85 5.99 -3.56 -11.23
CA VAL A 85 4.96 -2.57 -10.95
C VAL A 85 3.58 -3.19 -11.16
N ARG A 86 2.69 -3.05 -10.19
CA ARG A 86 1.35 -3.67 -10.22
C ARG A 86 0.25 -2.62 -10.29
N TYR A 87 -0.68 -2.82 -11.21
CA TYR A 87 -1.88 -2.01 -11.39
C TYR A 87 -3.11 -2.83 -11.00
N TYR A 88 -4.12 -2.15 -10.44
CA TYR A 88 -5.32 -2.80 -9.92
C TYR A 88 -6.58 -2.22 -10.55
N TYR A 89 -7.59 -3.06 -10.72
CA TYR A 89 -8.95 -2.62 -11.00
C TYR A 89 -9.60 -2.02 -9.74
N LYS A 90 -10.69 -1.27 -9.91
CA LYS A 90 -11.47 -0.70 -8.79
C LYS A 90 -11.95 -1.75 -7.78
N ASN A 91 -12.17 -3.00 -8.22
CA ASN A 91 -12.56 -4.12 -7.35
C ASN A 91 -11.38 -4.75 -6.59
N GLY A 92 -10.17 -4.19 -6.70
CA GLY A 92 -8.96 -4.66 -6.04
C GLY A 92 -8.26 -5.84 -6.73
N GLN A 93 -8.81 -6.38 -7.82
CA GLN A 93 -8.14 -7.43 -8.59
C GLN A 93 -6.92 -6.88 -9.32
N LEU A 94 -5.84 -7.67 -9.38
CA LEU A 94 -4.67 -7.35 -10.17
C LEU A 94 -5.08 -7.23 -11.64
N LYS A 95 -4.83 -6.07 -12.21
CA LYS A 95 -5.10 -5.77 -13.62
C LYS A 95 -3.90 -6.12 -14.48
N GLU A 96 -2.72 -5.69 -14.06
CA GLU A 96 -1.51 -5.76 -14.86
C GLU A 96 -0.28 -5.75 -13.94
N GLU A 97 0.74 -6.51 -14.33
CA GLU A 97 2.08 -6.45 -13.74
C GLU A 97 3.07 -6.13 -14.85
N ARG A 98 3.90 -5.09 -14.66
CA ARG A 98 4.94 -4.66 -15.61
C ARG A 98 6.30 -4.80 -14.97
N LEU A 99 7.23 -5.44 -15.68
CA LEU A 99 8.63 -5.51 -15.30
C LEU A 99 9.38 -4.31 -15.89
N HIS A 100 10.30 -3.73 -15.11
CA HIS A 100 11.22 -2.69 -15.55
C HIS A 100 12.31 -3.22 -16.48
#